data_AF-A0A9X3PUH5-F1
#
_entry.id   AF-A0A9X3PUH5-F1
#
_cell.length_a   1.000
_cell.length_b   1.000
_cell.length_c   1.000
_cell.angle_alpha   90.00
_cell.angle_beta   90.00
_cell.angle_gamma   90.00
#
_symmetry.space_group_name_H-M   'P 1'
#
loop_
_entity.id
_entity.type
_entity.pdbx_description
1 polymer ?
#
loop_
_entity_poly.entity_id
_entity_poly.type
_entity_poly.pdbx_seq_one_letter_code
_entity_poly.pdbx_strand_id
1 'polypeptide(L)' 'ETLLHDCLAGDATLFRRADSVELSWKVMDPILDVWKALPSGSVPKYEAGTWGPREADELLQRDGRQWRNPS' A
#
# COMPACT_ATOMS: atom_id res chain seq x y z
N GLU A 1 15.30 -18.41 -9.16
CA GLU A 1 14.52 -17.89 -10.29
C GLU A 1 13.25 -18.71 -10.38
N THR A 2 12.11 -18.17 -9.94
CA THR A 2 10.92 -18.98 -9.58
C THR A 2 9.72 -18.60 -10.46
N LEU A 3 9.47 -17.30 -10.66
CA LEU A 3 8.37 -16.80 -11.51
C LEU A 3 8.42 -17.31 -12.97
N LEU A 4 9.60 -17.37 -13.57
CA LEU A 4 9.77 -17.88 -14.94
C LEU A 4 9.56 -19.40 -15.03
N HIS A 5 10.01 -20.14 -14.02
CA HIS A 5 9.79 -21.58 -13.92
C HIS A 5 8.30 -21.90 -13.75
N ASP A 6 7.58 -21.15 -12.93
CA ASP A 6 6.16 -21.37 -12.65
C ASP A 6 5.27 -21.02 -13.86
N CYS A 7 5.65 -20.01 -14.66
CA CYS A 7 5.04 -19.75 -15.96
C CYS A 7 5.10 -20.95 -16.91
N LEU A 8 6.26 -21.62 -16.98
CA LEU A 8 6.50 -22.76 -17.87
C LEU A 8 5.83 -24.04 -17.36
N ALA A 9 5.70 -24.19 -16.05
CA ALA A 9 5.00 -25.29 -15.39
C ALA A 9 3.47 -25.14 -15.38
N GLY A 10 2.95 -23.96 -15.79
CA GLY A 10 1.51 -23.67 -15.80
C GLY A 10 0.91 -23.43 -14.41
N ASP A 11 1.75 -23.15 -13.41
CA ASP A 11 1.28 -22.87 -12.05
C ASP A 11 0.91 -21.38 -11.91
N ALA A 12 -0.40 -21.13 -11.87
CA ALA A 12 -0.96 -19.79 -11.77
C ALA A 12 -1.06 -19.25 -10.34
N THR A 13 -0.63 -19.98 -9.30
CA THR A 13 -0.84 -19.59 -7.89
C THR A 13 -0.15 -18.29 -7.49
N LEU A 14 0.97 -17.94 -8.12
CA LEU A 14 1.69 -16.69 -7.86
C LEU A 14 1.23 -15.52 -8.74
N PHE A 15 0.30 -15.75 -9.67
CA PHE A 15 -0.21 -14.72 -10.57
C PHE A 15 -1.52 -14.14 -10.04
N ARG A 16 -1.58 -12.80 -9.99
CA ARG A 16 -2.83 -12.09 -9.65
C ARG A 16 -3.82 -12.29 -10.79
N ARG A 17 -4.99 -12.83 -10.46
CA ARG A 17 -6.11 -12.96 -11.41
C ARG A 17 -6.60 -11.58 -11.83
N ALA A 18 -7.11 -11.45 -13.06
CA ALA A 18 -7.53 -10.15 -13.62
C ALA A 18 -8.60 -9.45 -12.77
N ASP A 19 -9.58 -10.21 -12.26
CA ASP A 19 -10.62 -9.72 -11.33
C ASP A 19 -10.03 -9.10 -10.06
N SER A 20 -8.99 -9.70 -9.48
CA SER A 20 -8.31 -9.18 -8.30
C SER A 20 -7.57 -7.87 -8.57
N VAL A 21 -7.05 -7.69 -9.80
CA VAL A 21 -6.37 -6.47 -10.23
C VAL A 21 -7.39 -5.35 -10.41
N GLU A 22 -8.50 -5.61 -11.10
CA GLU A 22 -9.59 -4.64 -11.28
C GLU A 22 -10.18 -4.18 -9.94
N LEU A 23 -10.40 -5.10 -9.00
CA LEU A 23 -10.91 -4.75 -7.68
C LEU A 23 -9.89 -3.94 -6.88
N SER A 24 -8.59 -4.25 -7.00
CA SER A 24 -7.53 -3.46 -6.35
C SER A 24 -7.53 -2.03 -6.88
N TRP A 25 -7.69 -1.84 -8.20
CA TRP A 25 -7.81 -0.50 -8.79
C TRP A 25 -9.05 0.26 -8.31
N LYS A 26 -10.21 -0.39 -8.26
CA LYS A 26 -11.46 0.23 -7.73
C LYS A 26 -11.30 0.78 -6.30
N VAL A 27 -10.45 0.17 -5.48
CA VAL A 27 -10.16 0.65 -4.12
C VAL A 27 -9.15 1.80 -4.12
N MET A 28 -8.17 1.77 -5.02
CA MET A 28 -7.08 2.77 -5.06
C MET A 28 -7.48 4.06 -5.78
N ASP A 29 -8.28 3.99 -6.84
CA ASP A 29 -8.70 5.13 -7.65
C ASP A 29 -9.24 6.31 -6.81
N PRO A 30 -10.20 6.13 -5.87
CA PRO A 30 -10.70 7.25 -5.08
C PRO A 30 -9.63 7.89 -4.18
N ILE A 31 -8.65 7.12 -3.72
CA ILE A 31 -7.53 7.64 -2.91
C ILE A 31 -6.63 8.52 -3.79
N LEU A 32 -6.32 8.05 -5.00
CA LEU A 32 -5.48 8.77 -5.96
C LEU A 32 -6.14 10.07 -6.42
N ASP A 33 -7.46 10.08 -6.62
CA ASP A 33 -8.19 11.28 -7.02
C ASP A 33 -8.16 12.36 -5.92
N VAL A 34 -8.31 11.96 -4.65
CA VAL A 34 -8.11 12.88 -3.52
C VAL A 34 -6.68 13.43 -3.50
N TRP A 35 -5.67 12.58 -3.68
CA TRP A 35 -4.27 13.03 -3.68
C TRP A 35 -3.94 14.00 -4.81
N LYS A 36 -4.52 13.82 -6.00
CA LYS A 36 -4.35 14.77 -7.13
C LYS A 36 -4.99 16.12 -6.86
N ALA A 37 -6.09 16.15 -6.12
CA ALA A 37 -6.82 17.38 -5.81
C ALA A 37 -6.21 18.19 -4.65
N LEU A 38 -5.38 17.55 -3.81
CA LEU A 38 -4.77 18.20 -2.65
C LEU A 38 -3.60 19.12 -3.04
N PRO A 39 -3.44 20.27 -2.37
CA PRO A 39 -2.29 21.14 -2.57
C PRO A 39 -0.95 20.44 -2.31
N SER A 40 0.10 20.84 -3.04
CA SER A 40 1.48 20.43 -2.80
C SER A 40 1.88 20.66 -1.33
N GLY A 41 2.31 19.60 -0.64
CA GLY A 41 2.68 19.64 0.78
C GLY A 41 1.61 19.12 1.75
N SER A 42 0.46 18.68 1.24
CA SER A 42 -0.59 18.04 2.05
C SER A 42 -0.22 16.62 2.54
N VAL A 43 0.84 16.02 1.96
CA VAL A 43 1.37 14.73 2.41
C VAL A 43 2.39 14.98 3.53
N PRO A 44 2.23 14.36 4.71
CA PRO A 44 3.18 14.50 5.81
C PRO A 44 4.59 14.06 5.41
N LYS A 45 5.59 14.79 5.91
CA LYS A 45 7.00 14.47 5.70
C LYS A 45 7.54 13.75 6.93
N TYR A 46 8.57 12.94 6.72
CA TYR A 46 9.29 12.24 7.77
C TYR A 46 10.77 12.16 7.43
N GLU A 47 11.61 12.04 8.45
CA GLU A 47 13.06 11.91 8.25
C GLU A 47 13.42 10.53 7.69
N ALA A 48 14.44 10.48 6.82
CA ALA A 48 14.92 9.21 6.28
C ALA A 48 15.48 8.33 7.40
N GLY A 49 15.11 7.04 7.41
CA GLY A 49 15.49 6.09 8.44
C GLY A 49 14.53 6.02 9.63
N THR A 50 13.48 6.85 9.66
CA THR A 50 12.39 6.70 10.63
C THR A 50 11.26 5.83 10.07
N TRP A 51 10.32 5.46 10.93
CA TRP A 51 9.16 4.63 10.59
C TRP A 51 8.03 5.37 9.86
N GLY A 52 8.19 6.67 9.63
CA GLY A 52 7.19 7.49 8.97
C GLY A 52 6.77 8.70 9.78
N PRO A 53 5.73 9.41 9.32
CA PRO A 53 5.20 10.58 9.99
C PRO A 53 4.35 10.17 11.21
N ARG A 54 4.24 11.06 12.21
CA ARG A 54 3.42 10.84 13.42
C ARG A 54 1.96 10.52 13.09
N GLU A 55 1.45 11.07 12.00
CA GLU A 55 0.10 10.84 11.47
C GLU A 55 -0.16 9.35 11.17
N ALA A 56 0.88 8.57 10.87
CA ALA A 56 0.75 7.12 10.65
C ALA A 56 0.48 6.36 11.96
N ASP A 57 1.03 6.81 13.10
CA ASP A 57 0.73 6.26 14.42
C ASP A 57 -0.68 6.67 14.87
N GLU A 58 -1.02 7.94 14.69
CA GLU A 58 -2.35 8.47 15.02
C GLU A 58 -3.47 7.73 14.28
N LEU A 59 -3.25 7.38 13.01
CA LEU A 59 -4.19 6.61 12.21
C LEU A 59 -4.55 5.28 12.88
N LEU A 60 -3.57 4.53 13.37
CA LEU A 60 -3.82 3.25 14.05
C LEU A 60 -4.40 3.45 15.45
N GLN A 61 -3.92 4.45 16.18
CA GLN A 61 -4.39 4.75 17.55
C GLN A 61 -5.89 5.09 17.59
N ARG A 62 -6.43 5.71 16.53
CA ARG A 62 -7.88 5.96 16.39
C ARG A 62 -8.72 4.68 16.49
N ASP A 63 -8.16 3.55 16.08
CA ASP A 63 -8.79 2.23 16.19
C ASP A 63 -8.24 1.39 17.36
N GLY A 64 -7.50 2.02 18.29
CA GLY A 64 -6.86 1.35 19.43
C GLY A 64 -5.72 0.40 19.05
N ARG A 65 -5.14 0.57 17.86
CA ARG A 65 -4.06 -0.27 17.32
C ARG A 65 -2.72 0.45 17.34
N GLN A 66 -1.65 -0.32 17.26
CA GLN A 66 -0.27 0.18 17.15
C GLN A 66 0.53 -0.67 16.15
N TRP A 67 1.54 -0.07 15.52
CA TRP A 67 2.45 -0.78 14.64
C TRP A 67 3.24 -1.83 15.44
N ARG A 68 3.47 -3.00 14.83
CA ARG A 68 4.35 -4.01 15.41
C ARG A 68 5.79 -3.68 15.04
N ASN A 69 6.57 -3.31 16.05
CA ASN A 69 7.97 -2.91 15.98
C ASN A 69 8.25 -1.61 15.22
N PRO A 70 7.88 -0.43 15.75
CA PRO A 70 8.14 0.88 15.13
C PRO A 70 9.54 1.45 15.48
N SER A 71 10.50 0.62 15.88
CA SER A 71 11.86 1.02 16.29
C SER A 71 12.91 0.09 15.71
#